data_AF-A0AAV6W9K2-F1
#
_entry.id   AF-A0AAV6W9K2-F1
#
_cell.length_a   1.000
_cell.length_b   1.000
_cell.length_c   1.000
_cell.angle_alpha   90.00
_cell.angle_beta   90.00
_cell.angle_gamma   90.00
#
_symmetry.space_group_name_H-M   'P 1'
#
loop_
_entity.id
_entity.type
_entity.pdbx_description
1 polymer ?
#
loop_
_entity_poly.entity_id
_entity_poly.type
_entity_poly.pdbx_seq_one_letter_code
_entity_poly.pdbx_strand_id
1 'polypeptide(L)'
;MIIGVIVWIFVVNRHRIELTVRIIGVASNALSRNLGLFGVLPALTIGLFVYYVPIVVFLIFANLNGKIVPREENGEHFCVWKQDRWVPAYYALAILTMLWSAAAMVEAQVYVISGTIARWYFSKDDAGPKHGIRNSLRNAFGASFGTICFSGLLIGVVRILRAMVDNARREDASGIVNLILRCFVNTFLSAIDFLNKFTINFAAITGEAYCSAARMTYELLRRNLLSAVFVEAVSTRILAGITLVLSAIYAIVVCVILKAGIHLGNDSYFVALMAWVLLIIVLGFFVHVLDNVIDTVYVCYAVDRDRGEVYKQDVHEVYVHLPISRSHRAGFVARTPLVV
;
A
#
# COMPACT_ATOMS: atom_id res chain seq x y z
N MET A 1 17.22 -1.98 -28.71
CA MET A 1 16.28 -3.09 -28.45
C MET A 1 15.31 -2.84 -27.30
N ILE A 2 15.75 -2.39 -26.12
CA ILE A 2 14.88 -2.16 -24.95
C ILE A 2 13.75 -1.16 -25.24
N ILE A 3 14.05 -0.02 -25.88
CA ILE A 3 13.04 0.99 -26.26
C ILE A 3 12.01 0.40 -27.25
N GLY A 4 12.45 -0.43 -28.19
CA GLY A 4 11.56 -1.09 -29.16
C GLY A 4 10.61 -2.12 -28.50
N VAL A 5 11.09 -2.86 -27.51
CA VAL A 5 10.25 -3.78 -26.72
C VAL A 5 9.25 -3.03 -25.85
N ILE A 6 9.67 -1.91 -25.24
CA ILE A 6 8.78 -1.05 -24.45
C ILE A 6 7.67 -0.47 -25.34
N VAL A 7 8.02 0.06 -26.51
CA VAL A 7 7.06 0.61 -27.47
C VAL A 7 6.11 -0.48 -27.97
N TRP A 8 6.62 -1.68 -28.27
CA TRP A 8 5.78 -2.82 -28.69
C TRP A 8 4.77 -3.21 -27.61
N ILE A 9 5.21 -3.33 -26.35
CA ILE A 9 4.33 -3.63 -25.20
C ILE A 9 3.28 -2.52 -25.04
N PHE A 10 3.67 -1.25 -25.21
CA PHE A 10 2.76 -0.11 -25.11
C PHE A 10 1.70 -0.13 -26.21
N VAL A 11 2.08 -0.48 -27.44
CA VAL A 11 1.17 -0.59 -28.59
C VAL A 11 0.20 -1.75 -28.41
N VAL A 12 0.67 -2.93 -28.00
CA VAL A 12 -0.17 -4.12 -27.78
C VAL A 12 -1.17 -3.90 -26.64
N ASN A 13 -0.81 -3.11 -25.62
CA ASN A 13 -1.67 -2.84 -24.47
C ASN A 13 -2.43 -1.50 -24.56
N ARG A 14 -2.47 -0.83 -25.72
CA ARG A 14 -3.03 0.52 -25.87
C ARG A 14 -4.45 0.68 -25.31
N HIS A 15 -5.33 -0.29 -25.57
CA HIS A 15 -6.71 -0.27 -25.05
C HIS A 15 -6.76 -0.34 -23.51
N ARG A 16 -5.89 -1.16 -22.89
CA ARG A 16 -5.80 -1.29 -21.42
C ARG A 16 -5.22 -0.02 -20.80
N ILE A 17 -4.27 0.61 -21.48
CA ILE A 17 -3.66 1.87 -21.05
C ILE A 17 -4.69 2.99 -21.10
N GLU A 18 -5.48 3.10 -22.18
CA GLU A 18 -6.52 4.13 -22.29
C GLU A 18 -7.53 4.05 -21.15
N LEU A 19 -8.04 2.84 -20.86
CA LEU A 19 -8.93 2.62 -19.73
C LEU A 19 -8.29 3.05 -18.40
N THR A 20 -7.02 2.70 -18.20
CA THR A 20 -6.31 3.02 -16.96
C THR A 20 -6.06 4.52 -16.82
N VAL A 21 -5.79 5.23 -17.92
CA VAL A 21 -5.66 6.69 -17.91
C VAL A 21 -6.97 7.35 -17.49
N ARG A 22 -8.12 6.85 -17.95
CA ARG A 22 -9.44 7.33 -17.50
C ARG A 22 -9.67 7.06 -16.01
N ILE A 23 -9.32 5.86 -15.52
CA ILE A 23 -9.38 5.50 -14.10
C ILE A 23 -8.52 6.44 -13.26
N ILE A 24 -7.27 6.67 -13.69
CA ILE A 24 -6.34 7.61 -13.05
C ILE A 24 -6.90 9.04 -13.07
N GLY A 25 -7.55 9.46 -14.16
CA GLY A 25 -8.20 10.77 -14.26
C GLY A 25 -9.30 10.97 -13.22
N VAL A 26 -10.16 9.97 -13.04
CA VAL A 26 -11.21 9.98 -12.01
C VAL A 26 -10.61 10.02 -10.59
N ALA A 27 -9.61 9.18 -10.33
CA ALA A 27 -8.92 9.16 -9.04
C ALA A 27 -8.18 10.49 -8.74
N SER A 28 -7.56 11.08 -9.76
CA SER A 28 -6.90 12.39 -9.66
C SER A 28 -7.89 13.51 -9.37
N ASN A 29 -9.09 13.48 -9.97
CA ASN A 29 -10.16 14.43 -9.65
C ASN A 29 -10.65 14.27 -8.20
N ALA A 30 -10.80 13.03 -7.71
CA ALA A 30 -11.16 12.78 -6.32
C ALA A 30 -10.07 13.30 -5.35
N LEU A 31 -8.80 13.12 -5.70
CA LEU A 31 -7.66 13.56 -4.91
C LEU A 31 -7.47 15.09 -4.95
N SER A 32 -7.69 15.74 -6.09
CA SER A 32 -7.58 17.19 -6.25
C SER A 32 -8.63 17.95 -5.43
N ARG A 33 -9.79 17.34 -5.18
CA ARG A 33 -10.79 17.85 -4.24
C ARG A 33 -10.38 17.68 -2.77
N ASN A 34 -9.44 16.79 -2.47
CA ASN A 34 -9.02 16.43 -1.12
C ASN A 34 -7.50 16.58 -0.90
N LEU A 35 -6.90 17.68 -1.37
CA LEU A 35 -5.45 17.94 -1.28
C LEU A 35 -4.88 17.92 0.16
N GLY A 36 -5.72 18.08 1.18
CA GLY A 36 -5.31 17.95 2.58
C GLY A 36 -4.68 16.59 2.92
N LEU A 37 -4.98 15.54 2.14
CA LEU A 37 -4.33 14.23 2.29
C LEU A 37 -2.80 14.32 2.14
N PHE A 38 -2.28 15.17 1.26
CA PHE A 38 -0.83 15.32 1.08
C PHE A 38 -0.13 15.93 2.30
N GLY A 39 -0.84 16.67 3.14
CA GLY A 39 -0.30 17.16 4.41
C GLY A 39 -0.51 16.18 5.57
N VAL A 40 -1.68 15.53 5.61
CA VAL A 40 -2.04 14.61 6.71
C VAL A 40 -1.20 13.34 6.71
N LEU A 41 -0.95 12.72 5.55
CA LEU A 41 -0.24 11.45 5.51
C LEU A 41 1.22 11.57 5.98
N PRO A 42 2.02 12.58 5.55
CA PRO A 42 3.34 12.80 6.12
C PRO A 42 3.28 13.19 7.60
N ALA A 43 2.28 13.95 8.05
CA ALA A 43 2.11 14.27 9.46
C ALA A 43 1.88 13.01 10.32
N LEU A 44 1.13 12.02 9.82
CA LEU A 44 0.97 10.72 10.47
C LEU A 44 2.30 9.96 10.53
N THR A 45 3.10 9.98 9.46
CA THR A 45 4.45 9.38 9.45
C THR A 45 5.38 10.07 10.45
N ILE A 46 5.35 11.40 10.55
CA ILE A 46 6.12 12.17 11.54
C ILE A 46 5.67 11.80 12.95
N GLY A 47 4.35 11.68 13.18
CA GLY A 47 3.80 11.22 14.46
C GLY A 47 4.32 9.83 14.87
N LEU A 48 4.47 8.91 13.91
CA LEU A 48 5.07 7.60 14.15
C LEU A 48 6.55 7.71 14.57
N PHE A 49 7.33 8.59 13.93
CA PHE A 49 8.72 8.82 14.33
C PHE A 49 8.83 9.39 15.74
N VAL A 50 7.94 10.33 16.10
CA VAL A 50 7.86 10.86 17.47
C VAL A 50 7.53 9.75 18.47
N TYR A 51 6.61 8.86 18.12
CA TYR A 51 6.30 7.67 18.93
C TYR A 51 7.49 6.72 19.13
N TYR A 52 8.43 6.64 18.17
CA TYR A 52 9.65 5.83 18.31
C TYR A 52 10.73 6.43 19.19
N VAL A 53 10.76 7.75 19.38
CA VAL A 53 11.76 8.42 20.22
C VAL A 53 11.87 7.78 21.63
N PRO A 54 10.80 7.63 22.42
CA PRO A 54 10.90 7.02 23.75
C PRO A 54 11.35 5.56 23.71
N ILE A 55 10.95 4.79 22.69
CA ILE A 55 11.35 3.37 22.55
C ILE A 55 12.87 3.28 22.33
N VAL A 56 13.42 4.10 21.42
CA VAL A 56 14.85 4.15 21.12
C VAL A 56 15.65 4.65 22.33
N VAL A 57 15.17 5.69 23.01
CA VAL A 57 15.80 6.20 24.22
C VAL A 57 15.88 5.10 25.29
N PHE A 58 14.80 4.36 25.51
CA PHE A 58 14.80 3.27 26.48
C PHE A 58 15.69 2.10 26.04
N LEU A 59 15.79 1.78 24.74
CA LEU A 59 16.75 0.78 24.23
C LEU A 59 18.20 1.16 24.57
N ILE A 60 18.56 2.44 24.40
CA ILE A 60 19.89 2.94 24.77
C ILE A 60 20.13 2.77 26.27
N PHE A 61 19.18 3.15 27.12
CA PHE A 61 19.30 2.96 28.57
C PHE A 61 19.33 1.49 28.99
N ALA A 62 18.59 0.61 28.31
CA ALA A 62 18.60 -0.82 28.59
C ALA A 62 20.00 -1.43 28.34
N ASN A 63 20.72 -0.98 27.30
CA ASN A 63 22.09 -1.42 27.02
C ASN A 63 23.10 -1.07 28.13
N LEU A 64 22.84 -0.01 28.89
CA LEU A 64 23.67 0.41 30.02
C LEU A 64 23.43 -0.46 31.27
N ASN A 65 22.40 -1.32 31.28
CA ASN A 65 22.16 -2.26 32.37
C ASN A 65 22.90 -3.57 32.11
N GLY A 66 23.99 -3.75 32.83
CA GLY A 66 24.83 -4.94 32.76
C GLY A 66 25.94 -4.89 33.78
N LYS A 67 26.77 -5.93 33.76
CA LYS A 67 27.94 -6.05 34.62
C LYS A 67 29.14 -6.47 33.78
N ILE A 68 30.32 -6.04 34.20
CA ILE A 68 31.58 -6.50 33.61
C ILE A 68 31.86 -7.88 34.20
N VAL A 69 32.01 -8.88 33.32
CA VAL A 69 32.28 -10.26 33.72
C VAL A 69 33.58 -10.70 33.03
N PRO A 70 34.49 -11.37 33.73
CA PRO A 70 35.68 -11.94 33.10
C PRO A 70 35.28 -13.05 32.12
N ARG A 71 35.86 -13.03 30.92
CA ARG A 71 35.72 -14.06 29.90
C ARG A 71 37.11 -14.58 29.56
N GLU A 72 37.29 -15.90 29.63
CA GLU A 72 38.54 -16.55 29.24
C GLU A 72 38.46 -16.95 27.77
N GLU A 73 39.46 -16.54 26.99
CA GLU A 73 39.61 -16.91 25.59
C GLU A 73 41.09 -17.23 25.34
N ASN A 74 41.40 -18.47 24.93
CA ASN A 74 42.76 -18.96 24.71
C ASN A 74 43.73 -18.83 25.92
N GLY A 75 43.23 -18.92 27.15
CA GLY A 75 44.03 -18.80 28.37
C GLY A 75 44.34 -17.36 28.81
N GLU A 76 43.82 -16.36 28.09
CA GLU A 76 43.86 -14.95 28.50
C GLU A 76 42.47 -14.51 29.03
N HIS A 77 42.46 -13.76 30.14
CA HIS A 77 41.24 -13.23 30.73
C HIS A 77 40.95 -11.82 30.24
N PHE A 78 39.86 -11.64 29.52
CA PHE A 78 39.38 -10.33 29.06
C PHE A 78 38.11 -9.93 29.81
N CYS A 79 37.97 -8.63 30.10
CA CYS A 79 36.75 -8.08 30.67
C CYS A 79 35.73 -7.82 29.57
N VAL A 80 34.57 -8.47 29.61
CA VAL A 80 33.50 -8.28 28.61
C VAL A 80 32.25 -7.75 29.28
N TRP A 81 31.61 -6.78 28.63
CA TRP A 81 30.32 -6.26 29.06
C TRP A 81 29.24 -7.32 28.85
N LYS A 82 28.59 -7.74 29.94
CA LYS A 82 27.47 -8.69 29.89
C LYS A 82 26.19 -7.98 30.32
N GLN A 83 25.26 -7.86 29.39
CA GLN A 83 23.94 -7.28 29.64
C GLN A 83 23.11 -8.17 30.59
N ASP A 84 22.18 -7.54 31.30
CA ASP A 84 21.22 -8.28 32.12
C ASP A 84 20.28 -9.15 31.28
N ARG A 85 19.78 -10.24 31.87
CA ARG A 85 18.96 -11.26 31.17
C ARG A 85 17.68 -10.71 30.51
N TRP A 86 17.15 -9.61 31.01
CA TRP A 86 15.93 -8.99 30.49
C TRP A 86 16.18 -8.11 29.26
N VAL A 87 17.41 -7.63 29.06
CA VAL A 87 17.76 -6.68 27.99
C VAL A 87 17.50 -7.28 26.61
N PRO A 88 17.97 -8.50 26.26
CA PRO A 88 17.67 -9.08 24.95
C PRO A 88 16.17 -9.30 24.69
N ALA A 89 15.39 -9.66 25.73
CA ALA A 89 13.95 -9.83 25.60
C ALA A 89 13.25 -8.49 25.33
N TYR A 90 13.67 -7.43 26.02
CA TYR A 90 13.18 -6.08 25.75
C TYR A 90 13.52 -5.62 24.32
N TYR A 91 14.73 -5.90 23.84
CA TYR A 91 15.12 -5.61 22.45
C TYR A 91 14.19 -6.26 21.43
N ALA A 92 13.90 -7.55 21.60
CA ALA A 92 13.00 -8.27 20.73
C ALA A 92 11.58 -7.66 20.75
N LEU A 93 11.06 -7.34 21.93
CA LEU A 93 9.74 -6.69 22.07
C LEU A 93 9.70 -5.28 21.47
N ALA A 94 10.75 -4.48 21.65
CA ALA A 94 10.84 -3.14 21.07
C ALA A 94 10.87 -3.19 19.53
N ILE A 95 11.65 -4.11 18.95
CA ILE A 95 11.69 -4.31 17.50
C ILE A 95 10.33 -4.77 16.99
N LEU A 96 9.71 -5.76 17.65
CA LEU A 96 8.40 -6.27 17.26
C LEU A 96 7.32 -5.18 17.31
N THR A 97 7.30 -4.39 18.38
CA THR A 97 6.34 -3.29 18.55
C THR A 97 6.55 -2.19 17.51
N MET A 98 7.80 -1.80 17.23
CA MET A 98 8.11 -0.84 16.15
C MET A 98 7.68 -1.36 14.78
N LEU A 99 7.97 -2.61 14.44
CA LEU A 99 7.56 -3.19 13.16
C LEU A 99 6.03 -3.27 13.04
N TRP A 100 5.35 -3.67 14.11
CA TRP A 100 3.89 -3.74 14.15
C TRP A 100 3.25 -2.36 14.03
N SER A 101 3.72 -1.36 14.78
CA SER A 101 3.18 0.00 14.69
C SER A 101 3.45 0.65 13.34
N ALA A 102 4.57 0.32 12.68
CA ALA A 102 4.83 0.77 11.31
C ALA A 102 3.79 0.19 10.34
N ALA A 103 3.50 -1.11 10.44
CA ALA A 103 2.47 -1.75 9.63
C ALA A 103 1.09 -1.15 9.92
N ALA A 104 0.72 -0.99 11.19
CA ALA A 104 -0.55 -0.37 11.58
C ALA A 104 -0.67 1.08 11.08
N MET A 105 0.43 1.84 11.03
CA MET A 105 0.42 3.21 10.50
C MET A 105 0.18 3.25 8.99
N VAL A 106 0.76 2.31 8.22
CA VAL A 106 0.47 2.18 6.78
C VAL A 106 -1.02 1.89 6.58
N GLU A 107 -1.58 0.95 7.34
CA GLU A 107 -3.00 0.63 7.29
C GLU A 107 -3.89 1.82 7.73
N ALA A 108 -3.44 2.60 8.71
CA ALA A 108 -4.14 3.82 9.12
C ALA A 108 -4.16 4.87 8.00
N GLN A 109 -3.07 5.03 7.26
CA GLN A 109 -3.00 5.92 6.11
C GLN A 109 -3.97 5.48 5.00
N VAL A 110 -4.00 4.20 4.68
CA VAL A 110 -4.96 3.63 3.73
C VAL A 110 -6.39 3.89 4.20
N TYR A 111 -6.71 3.59 5.46
CA TYR A 111 -8.02 3.85 6.05
C TYR A 111 -8.45 5.32 5.95
N VAL A 112 -7.53 6.26 6.23
CA VAL A 112 -7.82 7.71 6.15
C VAL A 112 -8.05 8.15 4.71
N ILE A 113 -7.27 7.66 3.75
CA ILE A 113 -7.50 7.91 2.32
C ILE A 113 -8.88 7.36 1.95
N SER A 114 -9.13 6.09 2.26
CA SER A 114 -10.36 5.41 1.85
C SER A 114 -11.61 6.05 2.42
N GLY A 115 -11.62 6.37 3.71
CA GLY A 115 -12.75 7.05 4.36
C GLY A 115 -12.98 8.47 3.83
N THR A 116 -11.94 9.15 3.37
CA THR A 116 -12.05 10.50 2.79
C THR A 116 -12.65 10.43 1.38
N ILE A 117 -12.13 9.53 0.54
CA ILE A 117 -12.59 9.33 -0.82
C ILE A 117 -14.01 8.75 -0.85
N ALA A 118 -14.35 7.84 0.06
CA ALA A 118 -15.70 7.30 0.21
C ALA A 118 -16.72 8.41 0.45
N ARG A 119 -16.39 9.39 1.30
CA ARG A 119 -17.28 10.55 1.52
C ARG A 119 -17.42 11.40 0.26
N TRP A 120 -16.33 11.65 -0.47
CA TRP A 120 -16.43 12.35 -1.76
C TRP A 120 -17.30 11.59 -2.77
N TYR A 121 -17.20 10.26 -2.79
CA TYR A 121 -17.96 9.40 -3.70
C TYR A 121 -19.46 9.40 -3.36
N PHE A 122 -19.83 9.15 -2.10
CA PHE A 122 -21.22 8.99 -1.67
C PHE A 122 -21.91 10.31 -1.25
N SER A 123 -21.20 11.43 -1.17
CA SER A 123 -21.82 12.72 -0.86
C SER A 123 -22.56 13.29 -2.09
N LYS A 124 -23.82 13.68 -1.87
CA LYS A 124 -24.67 14.33 -2.87
C LYS A 124 -24.31 15.81 -3.07
N ASP A 125 -23.82 16.47 -2.01
CA ASP A 125 -23.34 17.85 -2.02
C ASP A 125 -21.84 17.92 -1.72
N ASP A 126 -21.13 18.90 -2.27
CA ASP A 126 -19.70 19.17 -2.03
C ASP A 126 -19.44 19.61 -0.57
N ALA A 127 -19.72 18.75 0.41
CA ALA A 127 -19.39 18.96 1.80
C ALA A 127 -17.86 19.14 1.91
N GLY A 128 -17.43 20.28 2.45
CA GLY A 128 -16.05 20.74 2.35
C GLY A 128 -14.99 19.69 2.77
N PRO A 129 -13.86 19.60 2.05
CA PRO A 129 -12.89 18.50 2.17
C PRO A 129 -12.26 18.35 3.57
N LYS A 130 -12.18 19.45 4.32
CA LYS A 130 -11.65 19.45 5.70
C LYS A 130 -12.50 18.61 6.66
N HIS A 131 -13.83 18.57 6.46
CA HIS A 131 -14.72 17.79 7.31
C HIS A 131 -14.54 16.28 7.08
N GLY A 132 -14.39 15.89 5.82
CA GLY A 132 -14.16 14.50 5.43
C GLY A 132 -12.88 13.93 6.02
N ILE A 133 -11.76 14.63 5.89
CA ILE A 133 -10.46 14.18 6.41
C ILE A 133 -10.46 14.09 7.94
N ARG A 134 -10.99 15.12 8.64
CA ARG A 134 -11.04 15.14 10.11
C ARG A 134 -11.87 13.97 10.65
N ASN A 135 -13.00 13.67 10.02
CA ASN A 135 -13.84 12.56 10.47
C ASN A 135 -13.19 11.19 10.18
N SER A 136 -12.48 11.04 9.06
CA SER A 136 -11.69 9.83 8.78
C SER A 136 -10.60 9.61 9.84
N LEU A 137 -9.86 10.67 10.19
CA LEU A 137 -8.84 10.63 11.25
C LEU A 137 -9.45 10.26 12.61
N ARG A 138 -10.57 10.90 12.98
CA ARG A 138 -11.25 10.61 14.24
C ARG A 138 -11.71 9.15 14.31
N ASN A 139 -12.21 8.60 13.21
CA ASN A 139 -12.64 7.21 13.18
C ASN A 139 -11.44 6.25 13.19
N ALA A 140 -10.36 6.57 12.47
CA ALA A 140 -9.14 5.77 12.41
C ALA A 140 -8.48 5.62 13.79
N PHE A 141 -8.37 6.70 14.56
CA PHE A 141 -7.81 6.67 15.92
C PHE A 141 -8.86 6.50 17.03
N GLY A 142 -10.11 6.25 16.66
CA GLY A 142 -11.24 6.08 17.57
C GLY A 142 -11.86 4.70 17.40
N ALA A 143 -13.10 4.67 16.90
CA ALA A 143 -13.91 3.45 16.81
C ALA A 143 -13.26 2.33 15.97
N SER A 144 -12.47 2.67 14.95
CA SER A 144 -11.90 1.71 14.00
C SER A 144 -10.42 1.44 14.24
N PHE A 145 -9.84 1.97 15.31
CA PHE A 145 -8.42 1.78 15.64
C PHE A 145 -8.07 0.30 15.83
N GLY A 146 -8.94 -0.46 16.51
CA GLY A 146 -8.76 -1.90 16.69
C GLY A 146 -8.71 -2.67 15.37
N THR A 147 -9.57 -2.32 14.40
CA THR A 147 -9.58 -2.91 13.04
C THR A 147 -8.26 -2.65 12.31
N ILE A 148 -7.75 -1.42 12.40
CA ILE A 148 -6.48 -1.02 11.76
C ILE A 148 -5.29 -1.73 12.40
N CYS A 149 -5.24 -1.77 13.74
CA CYS A 149 -4.21 -2.49 14.49
C CYS A 149 -4.19 -3.99 14.19
N PHE A 150 -5.36 -4.61 14.06
CA PHE A 150 -5.49 -6.02 13.70
C PHE A 150 -5.03 -6.29 12.27
N SER A 151 -5.39 -5.43 11.30
CA SER A 151 -4.88 -5.50 9.93
C SER A 151 -3.35 -5.40 9.89
N GLY A 152 -2.77 -4.43 10.59
CA GLY A 152 -1.31 -4.27 10.66
C GLY A 152 -0.61 -5.48 11.28
N LEU A 153 -1.22 -6.11 12.29
CA LEU A 153 -0.73 -7.35 12.88
C LEU A 153 -0.79 -8.51 11.88
N LEU A 154 -1.90 -8.65 11.16
CA LEU A 154 -2.08 -9.70 10.16
C LEU A 154 -1.01 -9.62 9.07
N ILE A 155 -0.77 -8.42 8.52
CA ILE A 155 0.31 -8.19 7.54
C ILE A 155 1.67 -8.53 8.16
N GLY A 156 1.91 -8.14 9.41
CA GLY A 156 3.14 -8.47 10.12
C GLY A 156 3.38 -9.97 10.20
N VAL A 157 2.35 -10.74 10.60
CA VAL A 157 2.39 -12.21 10.66
C VAL A 157 2.64 -12.80 9.27
N VAL A 158 1.94 -12.33 8.25
CA VAL A 158 2.13 -12.79 6.87
C VAL A 158 3.57 -12.56 6.39
N ARG A 159 4.17 -11.40 6.69
CA ARG A 159 5.57 -11.10 6.35
C ARG A 159 6.56 -12.01 7.07
N ILE A 160 6.33 -12.27 8.36
CA ILE A 160 7.16 -13.20 9.14
C ILE A 160 7.08 -14.61 8.55
N LEU A 161 5.87 -15.09 8.22
CA LEU A 161 5.68 -16.40 7.59
C LEU A 161 6.38 -16.48 6.23
N ARG A 162 6.31 -15.44 5.40
CA ARG A 162 7.08 -15.40 4.14
C ARG A 162 8.58 -15.48 4.38
N ALA A 163 9.10 -14.70 5.32
CA ALA A 163 10.52 -14.72 5.66
C ALA A 163 10.99 -16.09 6.15
N MET A 164 10.18 -16.78 6.95
CA MET A 164 10.47 -18.15 7.40
C MET A 164 10.50 -19.14 6.24
N VAL A 165 9.48 -19.10 5.37
CA VAL A 165 9.39 -19.97 4.18
C VAL A 165 10.54 -19.70 3.20
N ASP A 166 10.95 -18.44 3.07
CA ASP A 166 12.06 -18.05 2.20
C ASP A 166 13.44 -18.36 2.79
N ASN A 167 13.59 -18.34 4.12
CA ASN A 167 14.85 -18.67 4.78
C ASN A 167 15.10 -20.19 4.87
N ALA A 168 14.04 -20.99 4.99
CA ALA A 168 14.11 -22.46 4.91
C ALA A 168 14.72 -22.96 3.58
N ARG A 169 14.81 -22.09 2.56
CA ARG A 169 15.52 -22.31 1.29
C ARG A 169 17.03 -22.54 1.43
N ARG A 170 17.66 -22.02 2.50
CA ARG A 170 19.13 -22.02 2.62
C ARG A 170 19.68 -23.28 3.26
N GLU A 171 18.86 -24.03 4.00
CA GLU A 171 19.31 -25.16 4.82
C GLU A 171 18.91 -26.53 4.26
N ASP A 172 17.85 -26.64 3.44
CA ASP A 172 17.37 -27.95 2.96
C ASP A 172 17.32 -28.09 1.43
N ALA A 173 17.82 -29.25 0.99
CA ALA A 173 18.07 -29.62 -0.38
C ALA A 173 16.79 -29.75 -1.25
N SER A 174 17.00 -29.47 -2.53
CA SER A 174 16.15 -29.67 -3.71
C SER A 174 15.16 -30.84 -3.65
N GLY A 175 13.87 -30.51 -3.57
CA GLY A 175 12.76 -31.41 -3.90
C GLY A 175 11.63 -30.66 -4.59
N ILE A 176 11.09 -31.22 -5.68
CA ILE A 176 9.93 -30.65 -6.41
C ILE A 176 8.74 -30.43 -5.45
N VAL A 177 8.58 -31.30 -4.46
CA VAL A 177 7.52 -31.18 -3.43
C VAL A 177 7.66 -29.92 -2.58
N ASN A 178 8.89 -29.55 -2.17
CA ASN A 178 9.14 -28.34 -1.39
C ASN A 178 8.90 -27.08 -2.25
N LEU A 179 9.25 -27.13 -3.54
CA LEU A 179 8.95 -26.05 -4.49
C LEU A 179 7.44 -25.84 -4.66
N ILE A 180 6.68 -26.92 -4.84
CA ILE A 180 5.23 -26.88 -4.99
C ILE A 180 4.58 -26.34 -3.71
N LEU A 181 4.94 -26.89 -2.54
CA LEU A 181 4.39 -26.43 -1.26
C LEU A 181 4.67 -24.94 -1.02
N ARG A 182 5.88 -24.47 -1.34
CA ARG A 182 6.24 -23.05 -1.23
C ARG A 182 5.44 -22.18 -2.20
N CYS A 183 5.21 -22.63 -3.43
CA CYS A 183 4.35 -21.91 -4.37
C CYS A 183 2.93 -21.76 -3.81
N PHE A 184 2.36 -22.84 -3.26
CA PHE A 184 1.04 -22.80 -2.62
C PHE A 184 1.00 -21.87 -1.41
N VAL A 185 1.96 -21.97 -0.48
CA VAL A 185 2.00 -21.10 0.71
C VAL A 185 2.18 -19.65 0.31
N ASN A 186 3.10 -19.33 -0.61
CA ASN A 186 3.29 -17.95 -1.04
C ASN A 186 2.07 -17.39 -1.78
N THR A 187 1.39 -18.21 -2.58
CA THR A 187 0.13 -17.82 -3.24
C THR A 187 -0.96 -17.57 -2.21
N PHE A 188 -1.09 -18.42 -1.19
CA PHE A 188 -2.06 -18.26 -0.10
C PHE A 188 -1.79 -16.99 0.73
N LEU A 189 -0.53 -16.76 1.12
CA LEU A 189 -0.12 -15.55 1.83
C LEU A 189 -0.36 -14.28 0.98
N SER A 190 -0.15 -14.36 -0.33
CA SER A 190 -0.46 -13.25 -1.26
C SER A 190 -1.97 -12.99 -1.38
N ALA A 191 -2.79 -14.04 -1.35
CA ALA A 191 -4.24 -13.90 -1.31
C ALA A 191 -4.74 -13.26 -0.01
N ILE A 192 -4.11 -13.56 1.13
CA ILE A 192 -4.42 -12.90 2.42
C ILE A 192 -4.07 -11.41 2.34
N ASP A 193 -2.89 -11.05 1.86
CA ASP A 193 -2.50 -9.64 1.74
C ASP A 193 -3.44 -8.87 0.79
N PHE A 194 -3.77 -9.47 -0.35
CA PHE A 194 -4.72 -8.89 -1.30
C PHE A 194 -6.10 -8.69 -0.64
N LEU A 195 -6.62 -9.71 0.06
CA LEU A 195 -7.89 -9.59 0.78
C LEU A 195 -7.83 -8.49 1.86
N ASN A 196 -6.74 -8.43 2.62
CA ASN A 196 -6.55 -7.45 3.69
C ASN A 196 -6.53 -6.02 3.17
N LYS A 197 -5.84 -5.76 2.04
CA LYS A 197 -5.82 -4.47 1.36
C LYS A 197 -7.23 -3.95 1.07
N PHE A 198 -8.07 -4.78 0.44
CA PHE A 198 -9.46 -4.42 0.16
C PHE A 198 -10.36 -4.40 1.40
N THR A 199 -10.01 -5.16 2.44
CA THR A 199 -10.76 -5.21 3.71
C THR A 199 -10.66 -3.88 4.44
N ILE A 200 -9.47 -3.27 4.52
CA ILE A 200 -9.31 -1.96 5.14
C ILE A 200 -10.03 -0.86 4.35
N ASN A 201 -9.97 -0.90 3.02
CA ASN A 201 -10.74 0.02 2.17
C ASN A 201 -12.25 -0.09 2.48
N PHE A 202 -12.77 -1.31 2.58
CA PHE A 202 -14.17 -1.57 2.88
C PHE A 202 -14.56 -1.14 4.30
N ALA A 203 -13.73 -1.46 5.29
CA ALA A 203 -13.92 -1.04 6.68
C ALA A 203 -13.94 0.48 6.82
N ALA A 204 -13.16 1.21 6.02
CA ALA A 204 -13.18 2.67 6.01
C ALA A 204 -14.46 3.26 5.41
N ILE A 205 -15.09 2.55 4.46
CA ILE A 205 -16.35 2.95 3.83
C ILE A 205 -17.53 2.67 4.77
N THR A 206 -17.58 1.49 5.37
CA THR A 206 -18.74 1.05 6.17
C THR A 206 -18.63 1.33 7.67
N GLY A 207 -17.41 1.46 8.19
CA GLY A 207 -17.16 1.58 9.63
C GLY A 207 -17.29 0.26 10.41
N GLU A 208 -17.37 -0.87 9.71
CA GLU A 208 -17.53 -2.20 10.30
C GLU A 208 -16.26 -2.74 10.97
N ALA A 209 -16.42 -3.72 11.87
CA ALA A 209 -15.30 -4.43 12.47
C ALA A 209 -14.56 -5.30 11.43
N TYR A 210 -13.27 -5.58 11.66
CA TYR A 210 -12.41 -6.30 10.71
C TYR A 210 -13.04 -7.57 10.11
N CYS A 211 -13.55 -8.49 10.95
CA CYS A 211 -14.10 -9.76 10.46
C CYS A 211 -15.37 -9.59 9.61
N SER A 212 -16.22 -8.61 9.97
CA SER A 212 -17.43 -8.25 9.20
C SER A 212 -17.03 -7.69 7.84
N ALA A 213 -16.11 -6.71 7.82
CA ALA A 213 -15.57 -6.13 6.61
C ALA A 213 -14.88 -7.19 5.72
N ALA A 214 -14.06 -8.07 6.28
CA ALA A 214 -13.34 -9.10 5.54
C ALA A 214 -14.29 -10.07 4.83
N ARG A 215 -15.39 -10.45 5.48
CA ARG A 215 -16.42 -11.30 4.88
C ARG A 215 -17.10 -10.60 3.70
N MET A 216 -17.50 -9.35 3.86
CA MET A 216 -18.13 -8.57 2.80
C MET A 216 -17.16 -8.35 1.62
N THR A 217 -15.90 -8.03 1.91
CA THR A 217 -14.85 -7.91 0.91
C THR A 217 -14.61 -9.22 0.17
N TYR A 218 -14.59 -10.35 0.87
CA TYR A 218 -14.44 -11.66 0.22
C TYR A 218 -15.60 -11.95 -0.75
N GLU A 219 -16.84 -11.68 -0.35
CA GLU A 219 -18.02 -11.86 -1.20
C GLU A 219 -17.97 -10.95 -2.45
N LEU A 220 -17.55 -9.70 -2.27
CA LEU A 220 -17.36 -8.73 -3.36
C LEU A 220 -16.25 -9.17 -4.33
N LEU A 221 -15.08 -9.56 -3.78
CA LEU A 221 -13.95 -10.05 -4.57
C LEU A 221 -14.31 -11.34 -5.29
N ARG A 222 -15.02 -12.28 -4.67
CA ARG A 222 -15.44 -13.53 -5.33
C ARG A 222 -16.28 -13.26 -6.59
N ARG A 223 -17.11 -12.22 -6.59
CA ARG A 223 -17.92 -11.80 -7.74
C ARG A 223 -17.11 -11.05 -8.79
N ASN A 224 -16.09 -10.29 -8.35
CA ASN A 224 -15.43 -9.27 -9.18
C ASN A 224 -13.90 -9.38 -9.26
N LEU A 225 -13.35 -10.54 -8.93
CA LEU A 225 -11.92 -10.75 -8.72
C LEU A 225 -11.07 -10.28 -9.90
N LEU A 226 -11.47 -10.64 -11.14
CA LEU A 226 -10.73 -10.26 -12.35
C LEU A 226 -10.65 -8.75 -12.54
N SER A 227 -11.74 -8.04 -12.20
CA SER A 227 -11.78 -6.59 -12.30
C SER A 227 -10.90 -5.95 -11.23
N ALA A 228 -10.94 -6.45 -9.99
CA ALA A 228 -10.13 -5.94 -8.89
C ALA A 228 -8.63 -6.13 -9.17
N VAL A 229 -8.24 -7.36 -9.53
CA VAL A 229 -6.85 -7.70 -9.89
C VAL A 229 -6.39 -6.90 -11.11
N PHE A 230 -7.26 -6.69 -12.10
CA PHE A 230 -6.90 -5.89 -13.27
C PHE A 230 -6.64 -4.43 -12.90
N VAL A 231 -7.53 -3.80 -12.13
CA VAL A 231 -7.36 -2.40 -11.69
C VAL A 231 -6.07 -2.26 -10.90
N GLU A 232 -5.85 -3.10 -9.88
CA GLU A 232 -4.63 -3.04 -9.06
C GLU A 232 -3.37 -3.27 -9.92
N ALA A 233 -3.28 -4.42 -10.59
CA ALA A 233 -2.05 -4.79 -11.29
C ALA A 233 -1.69 -3.83 -12.44
N VAL A 234 -2.67 -3.27 -13.14
CA VAL A 234 -2.42 -2.38 -14.27
C VAL A 234 -2.17 -0.94 -13.79
N SER A 235 -2.92 -0.43 -12.83
CA SER A 235 -2.72 0.93 -12.31
C SER A 235 -1.34 1.08 -11.64
N THR A 236 -0.97 0.16 -10.74
CA THR A 236 0.33 0.20 -10.06
C THR A 236 1.50 0.13 -11.06
N ARG A 237 1.41 -0.74 -12.07
CA ARG A 237 2.47 -0.86 -13.10
C ARG A 237 2.58 0.39 -13.98
N ILE A 238 1.45 0.99 -14.37
CA ILE A 238 1.45 2.21 -15.19
C ILE A 238 1.98 3.39 -14.40
N LEU A 239 1.56 3.56 -13.14
CA LEU A 239 2.04 4.63 -12.27
C LEU A 239 3.54 4.52 -11.98
N ALA A 240 4.04 3.29 -11.75
CA ALA A 240 5.47 3.02 -11.62
C ALA A 240 6.23 3.37 -12.91
N GLY A 241 5.69 2.97 -14.08
CA GLY A 241 6.26 3.31 -15.38
C GLY A 241 6.34 4.82 -15.63
N ILE A 242 5.28 5.56 -15.32
CA ILE A 242 5.23 7.03 -15.43
C ILE A 242 6.30 7.67 -14.53
N THR A 243 6.43 7.20 -13.29
CA THR A 243 7.43 7.72 -12.34
C THR A 243 8.86 7.50 -12.82
N LEU A 244 9.16 6.30 -13.34
CA LEU A 244 10.48 5.99 -13.88
C LEU A 244 10.82 6.83 -15.10
N VAL A 245 9.88 7.00 -16.03
CA VAL A 245 10.11 7.80 -17.25
C VAL A 245 10.28 9.28 -16.91
N LEU A 246 9.40 9.86 -16.08
CA LEU A 246 9.48 11.27 -15.70
C LEU A 246 10.76 11.57 -14.93
N SER A 247 11.13 10.72 -13.97
CA SER A 247 12.36 10.90 -13.22
C SER A 247 13.60 10.77 -14.10
N ALA A 248 13.65 9.80 -15.01
CA ALA A 248 14.77 9.65 -15.94
C ALA A 248 14.93 10.87 -16.87
N ILE A 249 13.83 11.38 -17.43
CA ILE A 249 13.86 12.60 -18.26
C ILE A 249 14.39 13.78 -17.44
N TYR A 250 13.90 13.96 -16.22
CA TYR A 250 14.35 15.03 -15.34
C TYR A 250 15.86 14.92 -15.03
N ALA A 251 16.36 13.71 -14.73
CA ALA A 251 17.78 13.49 -14.47
C ALA A 251 18.65 13.86 -15.67
N ILE A 252 18.21 13.50 -16.89
CA ILE A 252 18.91 13.86 -18.13
C ILE A 252 18.91 15.38 -18.32
N VAL A 253 17.77 16.05 -18.13
CA VAL A 253 17.66 17.50 -18.24
C VAL A 253 18.57 18.21 -17.25
N VAL A 254 18.55 17.80 -15.98
CA VAL A 254 19.44 18.36 -14.94
C VAL A 254 20.91 18.15 -15.31
N CYS A 255 21.29 16.95 -15.74
CA CYS A 255 22.66 16.65 -16.16
C CYS A 255 23.12 17.54 -17.33
N VAL A 256 22.27 17.70 -18.35
CA VAL A 256 22.57 18.57 -19.50
C VAL A 256 22.74 20.02 -19.07
N ILE A 257 21.85 20.55 -18.23
CA ILE A 257 21.92 21.92 -17.73
C ILE A 257 23.20 22.14 -16.91
N LEU A 258 23.55 21.22 -16.00
CA LEU A 258 24.74 21.35 -15.16
C LEU A 258 26.04 21.27 -15.99
N LYS A 259 26.05 20.44 -17.03
CA LYS A 259 27.22 20.26 -17.90
C LYS A 259 27.39 21.40 -18.90
N ALA A 260 26.31 21.84 -19.55
CA ALA A 260 26.35 22.86 -20.59
C ALA A 260 26.25 24.30 -20.06
N GLY A 261 25.49 24.51 -18.98
CA GLY A 261 25.28 25.85 -18.41
C GLY A 261 26.34 26.26 -17.40
N ILE A 262 26.68 25.37 -16.46
CA ILE A 262 27.51 25.72 -15.29
C ILE A 262 28.93 25.14 -15.38
N HIS A 263 29.23 24.34 -16.41
CA HIS A 263 30.55 23.70 -16.61
C HIS A 263 31.05 22.92 -15.38
N LEU A 264 30.14 22.28 -14.64
CA LEU A 264 30.44 21.64 -13.34
C LEU A 264 31.28 20.34 -13.42
N GLY A 265 31.90 20.05 -14.56
CA GLY A 265 32.77 18.87 -14.73
C GLY A 265 32.09 17.56 -14.29
N ASN A 266 32.83 16.73 -13.55
CA ASN A 266 32.39 15.40 -13.13
C ASN A 266 31.39 15.42 -11.95
N ASP A 267 31.31 16.52 -11.20
CA ASP A 267 30.38 16.68 -10.06
C ASP A 267 28.92 16.82 -10.52
N SER A 268 28.72 17.16 -11.80
CA SER A 268 27.40 17.22 -12.44
C SER A 268 26.63 15.89 -12.35
N TYR A 269 27.32 14.75 -12.45
CA TYR A 269 26.67 13.43 -12.35
C TYR A 269 26.19 13.14 -10.93
N PHE A 270 26.96 13.53 -9.91
CA PHE A 270 26.58 13.33 -8.51
C PHE A 270 25.35 14.17 -8.15
N VAL A 271 25.34 15.44 -8.54
CA VAL A 271 24.20 16.34 -8.31
C VAL A 271 22.95 15.85 -9.07
N ALA A 272 23.11 15.43 -10.33
CA ALA A 272 22.00 14.88 -11.10
C ALA A 272 21.44 13.59 -10.50
N LEU A 273 22.30 12.72 -9.96
CA LEU A 273 21.90 11.49 -9.27
C LEU A 273 21.10 11.80 -7.99
N MET A 274 21.57 12.74 -7.17
CA MET A 274 20.85 13.17 -5.96
C MET A 274 19.49 13.78 -6.30
N ALA A 275 19.43 14.63 -7.33
CA ALA A 275 18.19 15.21 -7.82
C ALA A 275 17.22 14.14 -8.35
N TRP A 276 17.73 13.13 -9.05
CA TRP A 276 16.94 11.99 -9.53
C TRP A 276 16.35 11.17 -8.39
N VAL A 277 17.15 10.84 -7.38
CA VAL A 277 16.70 10.10 -6.19
C VAL A 277 15.63 10.89 -5.44
N LEU A 278 15.85 12.19 -5.22
CA LEU A 278 14.87 13.05 -4.56
C LEU A 278 13.54 13.08 -5.33
N LEU A 279 13.58 13.21 -6.65
CA LEU A 279 12.38 13.25 -7.46
C LEU A 279 11.64 11.91 -7.45
N ILE A 280 12.35 10.78 -7.47
CA ILE A 280 11.74 9.44 -7.32
C ILE A 280 11.02 9.31 -5.98
N ILE A 281 11.61 9.80 -4.88
CA ILE A 281 10.97 9.75 -3.55
C ILE A 281 9.68 10.56 -3.57
N VAL A 282 9.72 11.77 -4.11
CA VAL A 282 8.56 12.66 -4.18
C VAL A 282 7.45 12.07 -5.08
N LEU A 283 7.79 11.65 -6.30
CA LEU A 283 6.83 11.01 -7.22
C LEU A 283 6.29 9.71 -6.65
N GLY A 284 7.12 8.91 -5.99
CA GLY A 284 6.73 7.66 -5.33
C GLY A 284 5.69 7.88 -4.25
N PHE A 285 5.80 8.96 -3.47
CA PHE A 285 4.77 9.35 -2.52
C PHE A 285 3.44 9.69 -3.22
N PHE A 286 3.46 10.52 -4.27
CA PHE A 286 2.25 10.85 -5.03
C PHE A 286 1.59 9.62 -5.64
N VAL A 287 2.38 8.73 -6.23
CA VAL A 287 1.90 7.46 -6.79
C VAL A 287 1.29 6.57 -5.72
N HIS A 288 1.94 6.44 -4.56
CA HIS A 288 1.40 5.65 -3.46
C HIS A 288 0.02 6.17 -3.01
N VAL A 289 -0.14 7.49 -2.87
CA VAL A 289 -1.45 8.07 -2.53
C VAL A 289 -2.47 7.79 -3.63
N LEU A 290 -2.09 7.99 -4.89
CA LEU A 290 -2.99 7.82 -6.03
C LEU A 290 -3.42 6.35 -6.23
N ASP A 291 -2.52 5.39 -6.03
CA ASP A 291 -2.81 3.94 -6.07
C ASP A 291 -3.89 3.57 -5.04
N ASN A 292 -3.74 4.03 -3.79
CA ASN A 292 -4.74 3.83 -2.73
C ASN A 292 -6.09 4.51 -3.05
N VAL A 293 -6.07 5.68 -3.70
CA VAL A 293 -7.31 6.34 -4.16
C VAL A 293 -7.98 5.52 -5.26
N ILE A 294 -7.24 5.00 -6.24
CA ILE A 294 -7.77 4.17 -7.33
C ILE A 294 -8.46 2.92 -6.76
N ASP A 295 -7.81 2.23 -5.82
CA ASP A 295 -8.38 1.06 -5.15
C ASP A 295 -9.63 1.41 -4.35
N THR A 296 -9.63 2.55 -3.66
CA THR A 296 -10.82 3.00 -2.92
C THR A 296 -11.98 3.32 -3.85
N VAL A 297 -11.74 4.06 -4.95
CA VAL A 297 -12.78 4.39 -5.93
C VAL A 297 -13.35 3.11 -6.54
N TYR A 298 -12.49 2.12 -6.81
CA TYR A 298 -12.93 0.80 -7.27
C TYR A 298 -13.86 0.11 -6.26
N VAL A 299 -13.51 0.10 -4.97
CA VAL A 299 -14.36 -0.50 -3.93
C VAL A 299 -15.68 0.25 -3.80
N CYS A 300 -15.66 1.59 -3.85
CA CYS A 300 -16.89 2.39 -3.81
C CYS A 300 -17.81 2.07 -4.99
N TYR A 301 -17.26 2.01 -6.21
CA TYR A 301 -18.00 1.58 -7.40
C TYR A 301 -18.56 0.16 -7.27
N ALA A 302 -17.77 -0.79 -6.75
CA ALA A 302 -18.22 -2.16 -6.59
C ALA A 302 -19.35 -2.28 -5.56
N VAL A 303 -19.30 -1.51 -4.47
CA VAL A 303 -20.38 -1.43 -3.47
C VAL A 303 -21.64 -0.79 -4.05
N ASP A 304 -21.49 0.30 -4.80
CA ASP A 304 -22.62 1.00 -5.43
C ASP A 304 -23.36 0.10 -6.40
N ARG A 305 -22.61 -0.62 -7.24
CA ARG A 305 -23.15 -1.58 -8.19
C ARG A 305 -23.83 -2.77 -7.51
N ASP A 306 -23.30 -3.28 -6.40
CA ASP A 306 -23.94 -4.37 -5.64
C ASP A 306 -25.25 -3.92 -4.97
N ARG A 307 -25.41 -2.61 -4.68
CA ARG A 307 -26.66 -2.02 -4.18
C ARG A 307 -27.65 -1.64 -5.29
N GLY A 308 -27.19 -1.58 -6.55
CA GLY A 308 -27.99 -1.10 -7.68
C GLY A 308 -28.22 0.41 -7.66
N GLU A 309 -27.40 1.15 -6.92
CA GLU A 309 -27.42 2.61 -6.86
C GLU A 309 -26.36 3.19 -7.82
N VAL A 310 -26.49 4.47 -8.20
CA VAL A 310 -25.50 5.19 -9.01
C VAL A 310 -25.32 6.59 -8.40
N TYR A 311 -24.31 6.76 -7.54
CA TYR A 311 -24.01 8.07 -6.94
C TYR A 311 -23.23 8.98 -7.89
N LYS A 312 -22.28 8.41 -8.64
CA LYS A 312 -21.41 9.15 -9.58
C LYS A 312 -21.43 8.47 -10.96
N GLN A 313 -22.08 9.12 -11.91
CA GLN A 313 -22.16 8.65 -13.31
C GLN A 313 -20.78 8.59 -13.97
N ASP A 314 -19.95 9.62 -13.81
CA ASP A 314 -18.59 9.69 -14.37
C ASP A 314 -17.73 8.46 -14.02
N VAL A 315 -17.89 7.94 -12.80
CA VAL A 315 -17.16 6.76 -12.35
C VAL A 315 -17.73 5.50 -13.02
N HIS A 316 -19.05 5.38 -13.11
CA HIS A 316 -19.70 4.23 -13.76
C HIS A 316 -19.33 4.13 -15.24
N GLU A 317 -19.31 5.25 -15.96
CA GLU A 317 -18.94 5.27 -17.39
C GLU A 317 -17.54 4.70 -17.64
N VAL A 318 -16.58 4.98 -16.75
CA VAL A 318 -15.22 4.46 -16.87
C VAL A 318 -15.14 3.01 -16.44
N TYR A 319 -15.72 2.65 -15.30
CA TYR A 319 -15.54 1.33 -14.68
C TYR A 319 -16.39 0.21 -15.30
N VAL A 320 -17.42 0.53 -16.10
CA VAL A 320 -18.20 -0.46 -16.87
C VAL A 320 -17.35 -1.21 -17.90
N HIS A 321 -16.26 -0.61 -18.38
CA HIS A 321 -15.36 -1.24 -19.35
C HIS A 321 -14.37 -2.25 -18.73
N LEU A 322 -14.42 -2.47 -17.40
CA LEU A 322 -13.56 -3.43 -16.73
C LEU A 322 -13.92 -4.88 -17.06
N PRO A 323 -12.94 -5.79 -17.15
CA PRO A 323 -13.20 -7.20 -17.40
C PRO A 323 -13.94 -7.81 -16.20
N ILE A 324 -15.23 -8.11 -16.37
CA ILE A 324 -16.05 -8.75 -15.34
C ILE A 324 -15.73 -10.26 -15.32
N SER A 325 -15.58 -10.83 -14.13
CA SER A 325 -15.55 -12.28 -13.95
C SER A 325 -16.89 -12.86 -14.42
N ARG A 326 -16.85 -13.75 -15.41
CA ARG A 326 -18.04 -14.37 -16.06
C ARG A 326 -18.89 -15.26 -15.14
N SER A 327 -18.75 -15.20 -13.81
CA SER A 327 -19.48 -16.09 -12.88
C SER A 327 -20.97 -15.75 -12.71
N HIS A 328 -21.45 -14.59 -13.20
CA HIS A 328 -22.88 -14.26 -13.22
C HIS A 328 -23.36 -13.79 -14.60
N ARG A 329 -23.39 -14.71 -15.58
CA ARG A 329 -24.29 -14.57 -16.73
C ARG A 329 -25.63 -15.29 -16.53
N ALA A 330 -25.86 -15.91 -15.36
CA ALA A 330 -27.13 -16.49 -14.98
C ALA A 330 -27.75 -15.62 -13.88
N GLY A 331 -28.83 -14.89 -14.20
CA GLY A 331 -29.47 -13.97 -13.27
C GLY A 331 -29.94 -12.65 -13.88
N PHE A 332 -30.03 -12.54 -15.21
CA PHE A 332 -31.02 -11.61 -15.76
C PHE A 332 -32.39 -12.20 -15.43
N VAL A 333 -32.99 -11.67 -14.37
CA VAL A 333 -34.40 -11.87 -14.04
C VAL A 333 -35.20 -11.60 -15.31
N ALA A 334 -35.86 -12.64 -15.81
CA ALA A 334 -36.84 -12.49 -16.87
C ALA A 334 -37.87 -11.46 -16.41
N ARG A 335 -37.93 -10.32 -17.08
CA ARG A 335 -39.08 -9.43 -17.00
C ARG A 335 -40.29 -10.25 -17.44
N THR A 336 -41.14 -10.64 -16.49
CA THR A 336 -42.51 -11.03 -16.79
C THR A 336 -43.18 -9.87 -17.51
N PRO A 337 -43.71 -10.05 -18.73
CA PRO A 337 -44.55 -9.03 -19.34
C PRO A 337 -45.85 -8.98 -18.54
N LEU A 338 -46.22 -7.77 -18.12
CA LEU A 338 -47.59 -7.44 -17.72
C LEU A 338 -48.53 -7.88 -18.85
N VAL A 339 -49.40 -8.84 -18.54
CA VAL A 339 -50.56 -9.19 -19.36
C VAL A 339 -51.78 -8.68 -18.61
N VAL A 340 -52.40 -7.66 -19.22
CA VAL A 340 -53.79 -7.17 -19.17
C VAL A 340 -54.46 -7.04 -17.80
#